data_AF-A0A967ID32-F1
#
_entry.id   AF-A0A967ID32-F1
#
_cell.length_a   1.000
_cell.length_b   1.000
_cell.length_c   1.000
_cell.angle_alpha   90.00
_cell.angle_beta   90.00
_cell.angle_gamma   90.00
#
_symmetry.space_group_name_H-M   'P 1'
#
loop_
_entity.id
_entity.type
_entity.pdbx_description
1 polymer ?
#
loop_
_entity_poly.entity_id
_entity_poly.type
_entity_poly.pdbx_seq_one_letter_code
_entity_poly.pdbx_strand_id
1 'polypeptide(L)'
;MEGFGATLIELLHEMWEELLYILPYLAIGVLFEAVIRTFKWHVKIRHALTRFGHFSIVMATILGVASPLCACATLPLVISLLLAGLPLAPAMALLITSPLMSPASYSMLSGMLGVQWATLVVVCAVCLGLFGGAVTQIL
;
A
#
# COMPACT_ATOMS: atom_id res chain seq x y z
N MET A 1 36.19 -6.62 -17.60
CA MET A 1 35.37 -7.33 -16.58
C MET A 1 35.77 -6.95 -15.14
N GLU A 2 36.56 -5.89 -14.91
CA GLU A 2 37.13 -5.56 -13.59
C GLU A 2 36.35 -4.48 -12.79
N GLY A 3 35.26 -3.93 -13.34
CA GLY A 3 34.48 -2.88 -12.69
C GLY A 3 33.28 -3.35 -11.87
N PHE A 4 32.87 -4.62 -11.98
CA PHE A 4 31.59 -5.09 -11.43
C PHE A 4 31.61 -5.23 -9.90
N GLY A 5 32.76 -5.64 -9.33
CA GLY A 5 32.92 -5.84 -7.88
C GLY A 5 32.90 -4.54 -7.08
N ALA A 6 33.43 -3.44 -7.62
CA ALA A 6 33.42 -2.13 -6.97
C ALA A 6 32.01 -1.52 -6.94
N THR A 7 31.28 -1.57 -8.07
CA THR A 7 29.87 -1.18 -8.11
C THR A 7 28.98 -2.03 -7.21
N LEU A 8 29.29 -3.33 -7.04
CA LEU A 8 28.52 -4.19 -6.14
C LEU A 8 28.71 -3.80 -4.67
N ILE A 9 29.90 -3.36 -4.29
CA ILE A 9 30.19 -2.85 -2.94
C ILE A 9 29.59 -1.46 -2.71
N GLU A 10 29.60 -0.56 -3.71
CA GLU A 10 28.90 0.73 -3.63
C GLU A 10 27.38 0.55 -3.50
N LEU A 11 26.78 -0.33 -4.31
CA LEU A 11 25.35 -0.63 -4.22
C LEU A 11 24.98 -1.27 -2.87
N LEU A 12 25.84 -2.16 -2.34
CA LEU A 12 25.59 -2.79 -1.04
C LEU A 12 25.69 -1.75 0.09
N HIS A 13 26.59 -0.77 -0.03
CA HIS A 13 26.75 0.31 0.93
C HIS A 13 25.57 1.30 0.88
N GLU A 14 25.11 1.68 -0.32
CA GLU A 14 23.89 2.51 -0.46
C GLU A 14 22.66 1.79 0.09
N MET A 15 22.47 0.52 -0.26
CA MET A 15 21.34 -0.27 0.25
C MET A 15 21.38 -0.41 1.78
N TRP A 16 22.57 -0.52 2.38
CA TRP A 16 22.75 -0.68 3.83
C TRP A 16 22.48 0.60 4.61
N GLU A 17 22.94 1.75 4.09
CA GLU A 17 22.72 3.07 4.69
C GLU A 17 21.24 3.47 4.61
N GLU A 18 20.61 3.30 3.44
CA GLU A 18 19.17 3.55 3.25
C GLU A 18 18.34 2.62 4.14
N LEU A 19 18.75 1.34 4.27
CA LEU A 19 18.07 0.39 5.14
C LEU A 19 18.19 0.80 6.61
N LEU A 20 19.38 1.21 7.10
CA LEU A 20 19.57 1.66 8.48
C LEU A 20 18.83 2.97 8.79
N TYR A 21 18.73 3.87 7.81
CA TYR A 21 17.98 5.12 7.95
C TYR A 21 16.47 4.89 7.98
N ILE A 22 15.97 3.98 7.13
CA ILE A 22 14.55 3.63 7.09
C ILE A 22 14.16 2.67 8.23
N LEU A 23 15.11 1.89 8.77
CA LEU A 23 14.89 0.90 9.82
C LEU A 23 14.10 1.43 11.03
N PRO A 24 14.45 2.55 11.67
CA PRO A 24 13.67 3.06 12.80
C PRO A 24 12.26 3.51 12.38
N TYR A 25 12.13 4.14 11.21
CA TYR A 25 10.83 4.56 10.67
C TYR A 25 9.94 3.36 10.32
N LEU A 26 10.54 2.32 9.74
CA LEU A 26 9.91 1.08 9.35
C LEU A 26 9.57 0.24 10.58
N ALA A 27 10.45 0.16 11.58
CA ALA A 27 10.17 -0.50 12.85
C ALA A 27 8.97 0.14 13.56
N ILE A 28 8.90 1.47 13.59
CA ILE A 28 7.75 2.19 14.15
C ILE A 28 6.48 1.94 13.32
N GLY A 29 6.56 2.01 11.99
CA GLY A 29 5.44 1.76 11.09
C GLY A 29 4.90 0.33 11.18
N VAL A 30 5.79 -0.66 11.20
CA VAL A 30 5.47 -2.09 11.36
C VAL A 30 4.96 -2.38 12.77
N LEU A 31 5.47 -1.71 13.81
CA LEU A 31 4.94 -1.86 15.16
C LEU A 31 3.50 -1.34 15.23
N PHE A 32 3.25 -0.16 14.65
CA PHE A 32 1.90 0.43 14.59
C PHE A 32 0.95 -0.45 13.78
N GLU A 33 1.41 -0.99 12.65
CA GLU A 33 0.64 -1.93 11.84
C GLU A 33 0.39 -3.26 12.56
N ALA A 34 1.39 -3.83 13.22
CA ALA A 34 1.26 -5.07 13.98
C ALA A 34 0.22 -4.91 15.09
N VAL A 35 0.18 -3.76 15.77
CA VAL A 35 -0.86 -3.42 16.74
C VAL A 35 -2.25 -3.37 16.08
N ILE A 36 -2.37 -2.74 14.91
CA ILE A 36 -3.62 -2.68 14.14
C ILE A 36 -4.08 -4.06 13.67
N ARG A 37 -3.16 -4.92 13.24
CA ARG A 37 -3.43 -6.32 12.87
C ARG A 37 -3.90 -7.13 14.07
N THR A 38 -3.28 -6.92 15.23
CA THR A 38 -3.65 -7.59 16.50
C THR A 38 -5.07 -7.25 16.93
N PHE A 39 -5.54 -6.04 16.61
CA PHE A 39 -6.92 -5.60 16.87
C PHE A 39 -8.01 -6.27 16.02
N LYS A 40 -7.66 -7.26 15.17
CA LYS A 40 -8.55 -7.94 14.20
C LYS A 40 -9.31 -6.99 13.27
N TRP A 41 -8.81 -5.78 13.05
CA TRP A 41 -9.47 -4.79 12.20
C TRP A 41 -9.61 -5.28 10.76
N HIS A 42 -8.63 -6.05 10.26
CA HIS A 42 -8.68 -6.71 8.96
C HIS A 42 -9.88 -7.63 8.76
N VAL A 43 -10.33 -8.34 9.80
CA VAL A 43 -11.49 -9.24 9.71
C VAL A 43 -12.80 -8.45 9.69
N LYS A 44 -12.89 -7.34 10.43
CA LYS A 44 -14.04 -6.42 10.40
C LYS A 44 -14.15 -5.72 9.05
N ILE A 45 -13.02 -5.27 8.51
CA ILE A 45 -12.90 -4.66 7.19
C ILE A 45 -13.36 -5.67 6.13
N ARG A 46 -12.88 -6.92 6.16
CA ARG A 46 -13.38 -7.98 5.27
C ARG A 46 -14.89 -8.10 5.31
N HIS A 47 -15.47 -8.21 6.51
CA HIS A 47 -16.90 -8.43 6.67
C HIS A 47 -17.72 -7.24 6.16
N ALA A 48 -17.21 -6.02 6.33
CA ALA A 48 -17.77 -4.82 5.71
C ALA A 48 -17.68 -4.89 4.19
N LEU A 49 -16.50 -5.19 3.61
CA LEU A 49 -16.32 -5.26 2.16
C LEU A 49 -17.16 -6.36 1.51
N THR A 50 -17.25 -7.56 2.09
CA THR A 50 -18.09 -8.65 1.53
C THR A 50 -19.58 -8.33 1.57
N ARG A 51 -20.03 -7.48 2.51
CA ARG A 51 -21.44 -7.07 2.62
C ARG A 51 -21.85 -6.05 1.56
N PHE A 52 -20.90 -5.25 1.06
CA PHE A 52 -21.18 -4.14 0.16
C PHE A 52 -21.08 -4.46 -1.34
N GLY A 53 -20.70 -5.68 -1.74
CA GLY A 53 -20.72 -6.13 -3.14
C GLY A 53 -19.98 -5.16 -4.08
N HIS A 54 -20.73 -4.34 -4.82
CA HIS A 54 -20.20 -3.32 -5.73
C HIS A 54 -19.53 -2.13 -5.01
N PHE A 55 -20.02 -1.73 -3.83
CA PHE A 55 -19.42 -0.67 -3.02
C PHE A 55 -18.12 -1.10 -2.32
N SER A 56 -17.80 -2.40 -2.35
CA SER A 56 -16.59 -2.94 -1.73
C SER A 56 -15.31 -2.38 -2.35
N ILE A 57 -15.33 -2.05 -3.65
CA ILE A 57 -14.20 -1.49 -4.40
C ILE A 57 -13.88 -0.08 -3.90
N VAL A 58 -14.91 0.76 -3.76
CA VAL A 58 -14.75 2.14 -3.24
C VAL A 58 -14.21 2.11 -1.82
N MET A 59 -14.74 1.24 -0.96
CA MET A 59 -14.23 1.06 0.40
C MET A 59 -12.79 0.54 0.42
N ALA A 60 -12.43 -0.41 -0.45
CA ALA A 60 -11.08 -0.92 -0.60
C ALA A 60 -10.09 0.17 -0.99
N THR A 61 -10.46 1.02 -1.96
CA THR A 61 -9.65 2.16 -2.41
C THR A 61 -9.43 3.18 -1.30
N ILE A 62 -10.47 3.55 -0.55
CA ILE A 62 -10.34 4.47 0.58
C ILE A 62 -9.46 3.88 1.67
N LEU A 63 -9.63 2.59 1.98
CA LEU A 63 -8.78 1.86 2.92
C LEU A 63 -7.33 1.75 2.47
N GLY A 64 -7.09 1.63 1.17
CA GLY A 64 -5.75 1.59 0.57
C GLY A 64 -5.04 2.92 0.70
N VAL A 65 -5.73 4.03 0.37
CA VAL A 65 -5.20 5.39 0.51
C VAL A 65 -4.96 5.79 1.96
N ALA A 66 -5.82 5.35 2.87
CA ALA A 66 -5.67 5.58 4.31
C ALA A 66 -4.67 4.61 4.96
N SER A 67 -4.22 3.58 4.24
CA SER A 67 -3.36 2.55 4.82
C SER A 67 -1.93 3.08 5.00
N PRO A 68 -1.38 3.06 6.22
CA PRO A 68 0.04 3.35 6.44
C PRO A 68 0.95 2.17 6.03
N LEU A 69 0.39 1.15 5.36
CA LEU A 69 1.09 -0.05 4.94
C LEU A 69 2.05 0.27 3.79
N CYS A 70 3.33 -0.03 3.98
CA CYS A 70 4.24 -0.16 2.85
C CYS A 70 3.87 -1.43 2.05
N ALA A 71 4.19 -1.44 0.75
CA ALA A 71 3.87 -2.56 -0.15
C ALA A 71 4.30 -3.94 0.40
N CYS A 72 5.36 -3.97 1.22
CA CYS A 72 5.88 -5.17 1.89
C CYS A 72 4.84 -5.82 2.83
N ALA A 73 3.98 -5.03 3.46
CA ALA A 73 2.97 -5.51 4.41
C ALA A 73 1.58 -5.69 3.77
N THR A 74 1.26 -4.93 2.72
CA THR A 74 -0.02 -5.03 2.03
C THR A 74 -0.18 -6.35 1.28
N LEU A 75 0.88 -6.88 0.69
CA LEU A 75 0.85 -8.16 -0.02
C LEU A 75 0.42 -9.36 0.85
N PRO A 76 1.09 -9.68 1.98
CA PRO A 76 0.69 -10.81 2.83
C PRO A 76 -0.72 -10.63 3.44
N LEU A 77 -1.13 -9.38 3.60
CA LEU A 77 -2.44 -9.00 4.11
C LEU A 77 -3.55 -9.28 3.10
N VAL A 78 -3.35 -8.87 1.85
CA VAL A 78 -4.28 -9.17 0.75
C VAL A 78 -4.39 -10.67 0.54
N ILE A 79 -3.27 -11.41 0.57
CA ILE A 79 -3.27 -12.87 0.47
C ILE A 79 -4.09 -13.49 1.61
N SER A 80 -3.88 -13.05 2.85
CA SER A 80 -4.66 -13.53 4.00
C SER A 80 -6.16 -13.24 3.87
N LEU A 81 -6.52 -12.09 3.29
CA LEU A 81 -7.91 -11.68 3.08
C LEU A 81 -8.59 -12.48 1.96
N LEU A 82 -7.83 -12.79 0.90
CA LEU A 82 -8.25 -13.68 -0.18
C LEU A 82 -8.49 -15.10 0.34
N LEU A 83 -7.56 -15.65 1.14
CA LEU A 83 -7.73 -16.96 1.79
C LEU A 83 -8.95 -17.00 2.71
N ALA A 84 -9.29 -15.88 3.36
CA ALA A 84 -10.50 -15.79 4.16
C ALA A 84 -11.78 -15.80 3.30
N GLY A 85 -11.71 -15.50 2.00
CA GLY A 85 -12.83 -15.48 1.06
C GLY A 85 -13.30 -14.05 0.71
N LEU A 86 -12.37 -13.11 0.51
CA LEU A 86 -12.66 -11.79 -0.06
C LEU A 86 -12.75 -11.90 -1.60
N PRO A 87 -13.70 -11.22 -2.27
CA PRO A 87 -13.74 -11.17 -3.73
C PRO A 87 -12.47 -10.54 -4.32
N LEU A 88 -12.07 -10.98 -5.52
CA LEU A 88 -10.84 -10.56 -6.19
C LEU A 88 -10.80 -9.06 -6.53
N ALA A 89 -11.96 -8.46 -6.84
CA ALA A 89 -12.07 -7.06 -7.24
C ALA A 89 -11.54 -6.06 -6.19
N PRO A 90 -12.00 -6.08 -4.91
CA PRO A 90 -11.44 -5.19 -3.89
C PRO A 90 -9.99 -5.50 -3.52
N ALA A 91 -9.52 -6.74 -3.67
CA ALA A 91 -8.11 -7.08 -3.47
C ALA A 91 -7.21 -6.37 -4.49
N MET A 92 -7.60 -6.36 -5.76
CA MET A 92 -6.86 -5.67 -6.82
C MET A 92 -6.91 -4.16 -6.66
N ALA A 93 -8.05 -3.59 -6.29
CA ALA A 93 -8.17 -2.16 -5.99
C ALA A 93 -7.24 -1.74 -4.83
N LEU A 94 -7.16 -2.54 -3.76
CA LEU A 94 -6.24 -2.31 -2.64
C LEU A 94 -4.78 -2.39 -3.05
N LEU A 95 -4.42 -3.39 -3.86
CA LEU A 95 -3.06 -3.59 -4.34
C LEU A 95 -2.58 -2.46 -5.27
N ILE A 96 -3.48 -1.91 -6.09
CA ILE A 96 -3.16 -0.79 -6.98
C ILE A 96 -3.04 0.50 -6.16
N THR A 97 -3.90 0.72 -5.17
CA THR A 97 -3.98 2.00 -4.44
C THR A 97 -2.95 2.13 -3.33
N SER A 98 -2.58 1.04 -2.67
CA SER A 98 -1.63 1.04 -1.55
C SER A 98 -0.22 1.56 -1.89
N PRO A 99 0.45 1.13 -2.98
CA PRO A 99 1.75 1.67 -3.36
C PRO A 99 1.64 3.06 -4.02
N LEU A 100 0.47 3.39 -4.58
CA LEU A 100 0.28 4.68 -5.25
C LEU A 100 0.14 5.84 -4.25
N MET A 101 -0.52 5.61 -3.12
CA MET A 101 -0.81 6.68 -2.16
C MET A 101 -0.75 6.19 -0.72
N SER A 102 0.35 6.49 -0.04
CA SER A 102 0.49 6.32 1.41
C SER A 102 0.57 7.69 2.10
N PRO A 103 0.17 7.83 3.37
CA PRO A 103 0.31 9.08 4.11
C PRO A 103 1.77 9.57 4.19
N ALA A 104 2.74 8.65 4.14
CA ALA A 104 4.17 8.98 4.06
C ALA A 104 4.55 9.53 2.68
N SER A 105 4.08 8.90 1.59
CA SER A 105 4.31 9.40 0.23
C SER A 105 3.65 10.76 0.00
N TYR A 106 2.46 10.98 0.58
CA TYR A 106 1.78 12.27 0.52
C TYR A 106 2.54 13.37 1.26
N SER A 107 3.07 13.07 2.46
CA SER A 107 3.84 14.06 3.23
C SER A 107 5.12 14.46 2.49
N MET A 108 5.86 13.50 1.94
CA MET A 108 7.07 13.78 1.15
C MET A 108 6.75 14.56 -0.12
N LEU A 109 5.72 14.15 -0.86
CA LEU A 109 5.33 14.81 -2.11
C LEU A 109 4.83 16.24 -1.87
N SER A 110 4.10 16.46 -0.77
CA SER A 110 3.66 17.80 -0.37
C SER A 110 4.83 18.73 0.01
N GLY A 111 5.93 18.17 0.54
CA GLY A 111 7.14 18.91 0.86
C GLY A 111 8.00 19.27 -0.35
N MET A 112 8.07 18.40 -1.36
CA MET A 112 8.89 18.62 -2.56
C MET A 112 8.15 19.37 -3.68
N LEU A 113 6.90 19.00 -3.98
CA LEU A 113 6.14 19.52 -5.12
C LEU A 113 4.98 20.45 -4.72
N GLY A 114 4.65 20.53 -3.44
CA GLY A 114 3.51 21.30 -2.94
C GLY A 114 2.19 20.51 -2.94
N VAL A 115 1.25 20.96 -2.09
CA VAL A 115 -0.03 20.29 -1.81
C VAL A 115 -0.95 20.11 -3.03
N GLN A 116 -0.79 20.96 -4.05
CA GLN A 116 -1.60 20.90 -5.27
C GLN A 116 -1.30 19.63 -6.07
N TRP A 117 -0.02 19.32 -6.28
CA TRP A 117 0.43 18.11 -6.97
C TRP A 117 0.13 16.86 -6.16
N ALA A 118 0.31 16.93 -4.84
CA ALA A 118 0.02 15.81 -3.95
C ALA A 118 -1.45 15.38 -4.06
N THR A 119 -2.38 16.35 -4.09
CA THR A 119 -3.81 16.06 -4.22
C THR A 119 -4.16 15.46 -5.58
N LEU A 120 -3.52 15.93 -6.65
CA LEU A 120 -3.76 15.42 -8.01
C LEU A 120 -3.34 13.94 -8.14
N VAL A 121 -2.25 13.55 -7.50
CA VAL A 121 -1.82 12.14 -7.44
C VAL A 121 -2.80 11.30 -6.62
N VAL A 122 -3.37 11.82 -5.51
CA VAL A 122 -4.43 11.11 -4.77
C VAL A 122 -5.60 10.80 -5.70
N VAL A 123 -6.05 11.80 -6.46
CA VAL A 123 -7.18 11.65 -7.38
C VAL A 123 -6.87 10.60 -8.45
N CYS A 124 -5.68 10.66 -9.07
CA CYS A 124 -5.23 9.65 -10.03
C CYS A 124 -5.17 8.24 -9.42
N ALA A 125 -4.68 8.11 -8.18
CA ALA A 125 -4.60 6.83 -7.48
C ALA A 125 -5.99 6.24 -7.21
N VAL A 126 -6.94 7.07 -6.77
CA VAL A 126 -8.33 6.67 -6.56
C VAL A 126 -8.98 6.25 -7.88
N CYS A 127 -8.79 7.03 -8.95
CA CYS A 127 -9.32 6.69 -10.28
C CYS A 127 -8.77 5.35 -10.79
N LEU A 128 -7.46 5.12 -10.67
CA LEU A 128 -6.82 3.86 -11.09
C LEU A 128 -7.27 2.68 -10.24
N GLY A 129 -7.43 2.86 -8.93
CA GLY A 129 -7.96 1.84 -8.03
C GLY A 129 -9.39 1.43 -8.36
N LEU A 130 -10.26 2.43 -8.59
CA LEU A 130 -11.65 2.20 -9.01
C LEU A 130 -11.71 1.52 -10.38
N PHE A 131 -10.87 1.95 -11.32
CA PHE A 131 -10.82 1.37 -12.66
C PHE A 131 -10.36 -0.09 -12.63
N GLY A 132 -9.27 -0.37 -11.90
CA GLY A 132 -8.75 -1.73 -11.74
C GLY A 132 -9.73 -2.66 -11.03
N GLY A 133 -10.42 -2.17 -9.99
CA GLY A 133 -11.46 -2.92 -9.29
C GLY A 133 -12.72 -3.14 -10.12
N ALA A 134 -13.15 -2.16 -10.92
CA ALA A 134 -14.30 -2.29 -11.82
C ALA A 134 -14.03 -3.29 -12.96
N VAL A 135 -12.82 -3.25 -13.54
CA VAL A 135 -12.40 -4.21 -14.57
C VAL A 135 -12.39 -5.63 -14.03
N THR A 136 -11.89 -5.85 -12.80
CA THR A 136 -11.91 -7.18 -12.17
C THR A 136 -13.28 -7.62 -11.66
N GLN A 137 -14.25 -6.72 -11.56
CA GLN A 137 -15.63 -7.09 -11.25
C GLN A 137 -16.38 -7.59 -12.51
N ILE A 138 -15.94 -7.19 -13.69
CA ILE A 138 -16.50 -7.58 -14.99
C ILE A 138 -15.96 -8.92 -15.50
N LEU A 139 -14.79 -9.34 -15.01
CA LEU A 139 -14.13 -10.61 -15.34
C LEU A 139 -14.59 -11.76 -14.43
#